data_AF-A0A358ACM6-F1
#
_entry.id   AF-A0A358ACM6-F1
#
_cell.length_a   1.000
_cell.length_b   1.000
_cell.length_c   1.000
_cell.angle_alpha   90.00
_cell.angle_beta   90.00
_cell.angle_gamma   90.00
#
_symmetry.space_group_name_H-M   'P 1'
#
loop_
_entity.id
_entity.type
_entity.pdbx_description
1 polymer ?
#
loop_
_entity_poly.entity_id
_entity_poly.type
_entity_poly.pdbx_seq_one_letter_code
_entity_poly.pdbx_strand_id
1 'polypeptide(L)'
;MSFFFKLFKNTETIETPQPTVVDNFSETEGVLLVEDIFSIMGKGVVLSGKVLSGGITVGFSHPDGVEVRGIEQFNKGFNTAMQGDQVGVLINLKDKELAQIFVEENNNQVKFNKA
;
A
#
# COMPACT_ATOMS: atom_id res chain seq x y z
N MET A 1 39.68 -0.22 -17.19
CA MET A 1 39.14 -1.21 -16.23
C MET A 1 39.22 -0.75 -14.76
N SER A 2 39.21 0.56 -14.46
CA SER A 2 39.49 1.09 -13.09
C SER A 2 38.35 1.93 -12.48
N PHE A 3 37.20 2.05 -13.16
CA PHE A 3 36.06 2.83 -12.68
C PHE A 3 35.08 1.99 -11.81
N PHE A 4 34.94 0.70 -12.12
CA PHE A 4 34.03 -0.20 -11.40
C PHE A 4 34.46 -0.50 -9.95
N PHE A 5 35.76 -0.54 -9.67
CA PHE A 5 36.25 -0.84 -8.32
C PHE A 5 36.08 0.30 -7.31
N LYS A 6 35.77 1.53 -7.75
CA LYS A 6 35.65 2.69 -6.87
C LYS A 6 34.26 2.79 -6.20
N LEU A 7 33.26 2.09 -6.74
CA LEU A 7 31.89 2.07 -6.21
C LEU A 7 31.70 1.14 -5.00
N PHE A 8 32.57 0.14 -4.82
CA PHE A 8 32.40 -0.91 -3.80
C PHE A 8 33.29 -0.73 -2.55
N LYS A 9 33.98 0.40 -2.39
CA LYS A 9 34.97 0.57 -1.32
C LYS A 9 34.39 0.86 0.08
N ASN A 10 33.06 0.92 0.25
CA ASN A 10 32.49 1.30 1.55
C ASN A 10 31.14 0.63 1.87
N THR A 11 31.00 -0.66 1.55
CA THR A 11 29.88 -1.46 2.07
C THR A 11 30.37 -2.26 3.27
N GLU A 12 30.58 -1.57 4.40
CA GLU A 12 30.41 -2.26 5.68
C GLU A 12 28.92 -2.63 5.73
N THR A 13 28.62 -3.90 5.54
CA THR A 13 27.28 -4.45 5.76
C THR A 13 26.95 -4.25 7.23
N ILE A 14 26.31 -3.13 7.54
CA ILE A 14 25.61 -2.95 8.81
C ILE A 14 24.44 -3.93 8.73
N GLU A 15 24.65 -5.16 9.18
CA GLU A 15 23.55 -6.06 9.51
C GLU A 15 22.83 -5.43 10.71
N THR A 16 21.91 -4.50 10.41
CA THR A 16 20.89 -4.14 11.37
C THR A 16 20.18 -5.44 11.73
N PRO A 17 20.04 -5.80 13.03
CA PRO A 17 19.18 -6.90 13.39
C PRO A 17 17.82 -6.59 12.78
N GLN A 18 17.41 -7.40 11.80
CA GLN A 18 16.05 -7.34 11.27
C GLN A 18 15.17 -7.52 12.51
N PRO A 19 14.40 -6.50 12.91
CA PRO A 19 13.52 -6.67 14.06
C PRO A 19 12.66 -7.87 13.74
N THR A 20 12.69 -8.90 14.60
CA THR A 20 11.75 -10.01 14.51
C THR A 20 10.38 -9.38 14.70
N VAL A 21 9.71 -9.08 13.59
CA VAL A 21 8.41 -8.41 13.60
C VAL A 21 7.49 -9.35 14.35
N VAL A 22 7.05 -8.93 15.53
CA VAL A 22 5.98 -9.60 16.25
C VAL A 22 4.73 -9.21 15.47
N ASP A 23 4.37 -10.04 14.49
CA ASP A 23 3.23 -9.84 13.60
C ASP A 23 1.94 -9.84 14.43
N ASN A 24 1.55 -8.67 14.94
CA ASN A 24 0.17 -8.40 15.32
C ASN A 24 -0.65 -8.16 14.04
N PHE A 25 -0.60 -9.15 13.14
CA PHE A 25 -1.22 -9.11 11.84
C PHE A 25 -2.70 -9.45 12.01
N SER A 26 -3.56 -8.46 11.83
CA SER A 26 -4.99 -8.67 11.68
C SER A 26 -5.26 -9.07 10.23
N GLU A 27 -5.62 -10.34 10.00
CA GLU A 27 -6.00 -10.81 8.65
C GLU A 27 -7.41 -10.35 8.24
N THR A 28 -8.14 -9.66 9.12
CA THR A 28 -9.55 -9.31 8.90
C THR A 28 -9.77 -7.84 8.57
N GLU A 29 -8.81 -6.99 8.91
CA GLU A 29 -8.87 -5.55 8.66
C GLU A 29 -7.47 -4.96 8.48
N GLY A 30 -7.38 -3.89 7.69
CA GLY A 30 -6.15 -3.13 7.48
C GLY A 30 -6.43 -1.64 7.28
N VAL A 31 -5.46 -0.80 7.63
CA VAL A 31 -5.55 0.66 7.47
C VAL A 31 -4.46 1.14 6.53
N LEU A 32 -4.85 1.85 5.48
CA LEU A 32 -3.94 2.52 4.53
C LEU A 32 -3.86 4.00 4.87
N LEU A 33 -2.66 4.51 5.17
CA LEU A 33 -2.39 5.94 5.14
C LEU A 33 -2.16 6.37 3.70
N VAL A 34 -3.08 7.12 3.13
CA VAL A 34 -3.04 7.57 1.74
C VAL A 34 -2.16 8.82 1.61
N GLU A 35 -1.15 8.72 0.76
CA GLU A 35 -0.18 9.78 0.46
C GLU A 35 -0.46 10.44 -0.90
N ASP A 36 -0.91 9.67 -1.89
CA ASP A 36 -1.24 10.19 -3.22
C ASP A 36 -2.39 9.40 -3.89
N ILE A 37 -3.09 10.04 -4.80
CA ILE A 37 -4.26 9.51 -5.51
C ILE A 37 -4.10 9.74 -7.01
N PHE A 38 -4.11 8.65 -7.78
CA PHE A 38 -4.00 8.69 -9.24
C PHE A 38 -5.07 7.88 -9.92
N SER A 39 -5.49 8.33 -11.10
CA SER A 39 -6.43 7.59 -11.94
C SER A 39 -5.68 6.94 -13.09
N ILE A 40 -5.95 5.67 -13.32
CA ILE A 40 -5.45 4.94 -14.47
C ILE A 40 -6.62 4.74 -15.44
N MET A 41 -6.50 5.35 -16.62
CA MET A 41 -7.52 5.30 -17.67
C MET A 41 -7.94 3.86 -17.96
N GLY A 42 -9.23 3.58 -17.83
CA GLY A 42 -9.81 2.26 -18.10
C GLY A 42 -9.62 1.19 -17.01
N LYS A 43 -8.89 1.47 -15.91
CA LYS A 43 -8.72 0.54 -14.78
C LYS A 43 -9.43 1.01 -13.50
N GLY A 44 -9.34 2.29 -13.17
CA GLY A 44 -9.91 2.86 -11.95
C GLY A 44 -8.95 3.82 -11.25
N VAL A 45 -9.25 4.14 -10.00
CA VAL A 45 -8.44 5.01 -9.14
C VAL A 45 -7.56 4.17 -8.22
N VAL A 46 -6.33 4.62 -7.99
CA VAL A 46 -5.37 3.99 -7.10
C VAL A 46 -5.03 4.95 -5.96
N LEU A 47 -5.07 4.42 -4.75
CA LEU A 47 -4.62 5.07 -3.53
C LEU A 47 -3.21 4.57 -3.23
N SER A 48 -2.19 5.42 -3.30
CA SER A 48 -0.83 5.06 -2.90
C SER A 48 -0.55 5.51 -1.49
N GLY A 49 0.11 4.66 -0.73
CA GLY A 49 0.48 4.98 0.63
C GLY A 49 1.06 3.81 1.40
N LYS A 50 1.07 3.96 2.72
CA LYS A 50 1.66 3.00 3.65
C LYS A 50 0.59 2.27 4.45
N VAL A 51 0.70 0.96 4.57
CA VAL A 51 -0.17 0.18 5.47
C VAL A 51 0.26 0.47 6.91
N LEU A 52 -0.60 1.12 7.69
CA LEU A 52 -0.31 1.50 9.08
C LEU A 52 -0.49 0.34 10.06
N SER A 53 -1.49 -0.51 9.82
CA SER A 53 -1.84 -1.62 10.69
C SER A 53 -2.60 -2.71 9.93
N GLY A 54 -2.53 -3.94 10.44
CA GLY A 54 -3.26 -5.08 9.92
C GLY A 54 -2.78 -5.54 8.53
N GLY A 55 -3.72 -6.09 7.76
CA GLY A 55 -3.50 -6.58 6.41
C GLY A 55 -4.59 -6.13 5.45
N ILE A 56 -4.20 -5.63 4.28
CA ILE A 56 -5.13 -5.28 3.20
C ILE A 56 -5.05 -6.39 2.16
N THR A 57 -6.19 -7.01 1.84
CA THR A 57 -6.28 -8.08 0.85
C THR A 57 -7.26 -7.69 -0.26
N VAL A 58 -6.98 -8.14 -1.50
CA VAL A 58 -7.92 -7.99 -2.62
C VAL A 58 -9.28 -8.60 -2.26
N GLY A 59 -10.37 -7.87 -2.53
CA GLY A 59 -11.74 -8.22 -2.14
C GLY A 59 -12.16 -7.68 -0.78
N PHE A 60 -11.27 -7.01 -0.03
CA PHE A 60 -11.70 -6.25 1.15
C PHE A 60 -12.43 -4.97 0.72
N SER A 61 -13.31 -4.49 1.58
CA SER A 61 -14.12 -3.31 1.31
C SER A 61 -14.20 -2.37 2.50
N HIS A 62 -14.43 -1.10 2.19
CA HIS A 62 -14.89 -0.10 3.14
C HIS A 62 -16.43 -0.16 3.27
N PRO A 63 -17.02 0.19 4.42
CA PRO A 63 -18.48 0.23 4.61
C PRO A 63 -19.26 1.03 3.57
N ASP A 64 -18.65 2.06 2.97
CA ASP A 64 -19.26 2.88 1.90
C ASP A 64 -19.25 2.19 0.52
N GLY A 65 -18.87 0.92 0.44
CA GLY A 65 -18.86 0.13 -0.80
C GLY A 65 -17.62 0.32 -1.68
N VAL A 66 -16.56 0.94 -1.13
CA VAL A 66 -15.26 1.04 -1.81
C VAL A 66 -14.51 -0.28 -1.66
N GLU A 67 -14.30 -0.99 -2.76
CA GLU A 67 -13.71 -2.34 -2.79
C GLU A 67 -12.27 -2.30 -3.32
N VAL A 68 -11.38 -3.07 -2.69
CA VAL A 68 -10.01 -3.31 -3.13
C VAL A 68 -10.00 -4.31 -4.29
N ARG A 69 -9.60 -3.86 -5.47
CA ARG A 69 -9.54 -4.68 -6.70
C ARG A 69 -8.15 -5.16 -7.07
N GLY A 70 -7.12 -4.53 -6.52
CA GLY A 70 -5.74 -4.87 -6.79
C GLY A 70 -4.81 -4.17 -5.83
N ILE A 71 -3.68 -4.81 -5.55
CA ILE A 71 -2.61 -4.26 -4.73
C ILE A 71 -1.33 -4.36 -5.55
N GLU A 72 -0.55 -3.29 -5.57
CA GLU A 72 0.67 -3.22 -6.36
C GLU A 72 1.82 -2.60 -5.56
N GLN A 73 3.01 -3.17 -5.69
CA GLN A 73 4.24 -2.61 -5.14
C GLN A 73 5.33 -2.67 -6.22
N PHE A 74 5.82 -1.50 -6.64
CA PHE A 74 6.86 -1.36 -7.67
C PHE A 74 6.61 -2.17 -8.97
N ASN A 75 5.46 -2.00 -9.62
CA ASN A 75 5.08 -2.72 -10.85
C ASN A 75 4.88 -4.25 -10.67
N LYS A 76 4.67 -4.71 -9.44
CA LYS A 76 4.35 -6.12 -9.15
C LYS A 76 3.01 -6.19 -8.43
N GLY A 77 2.12 -7.04 -8.93
CA GLY A 77 0.83 -7.30 -8.31
C GLY A 77 0.95 -8.24 -7.11
N PHE A 78 0.20 -7.94 -6.05
CA PHE A 78 0.09 -8.75 -4.84
C PHE A 78 -1.39 -8.96 -4.51
N ASN A 79 -1.68 -10.02 -3.76
CA ASN A 79 -3.02 -10.27 -3.23
C ASN A 79 -3.21 -9.65 -1.85
N THR A 80 -2.13 -9.45 -1.10
CA THR A 80 -2.14 -8.95 0.27
C THR A 80 -0.96 -8.00 0.47
N ALA A 81 -1.20 -6.94 1.24
CA ALA A 81 -0.18 -6.04 1.78
C ALA A 81 -0.23 -6.08 3.31
N MET A 82 0.94 -6.05 3.94
CA MET A 82 1.10 -6.12 5.38
C MET A 82 1.48 -4.77 5.96
N GLN A 83 1.31 -4.62 7.27
CA GLN A 83 1.77 -3.45 8.01
C GLN A 83 3.22 -3.09 7.67
N GLY A 84 3.45 -1.83 7.32
CA GLY A 84 4.75 -1.30 6.94
C GLY A 84 5.00 -1.23 5.44
N ASP A 85 4.22 -1.95 4.63
CA ASP A 85 4.38 -1.97 3.19
C ASP A 85 3.96 -0.63 2.56
N GLN A 86 4.74 -0.21 1.57
CA GLN A 86 4.40 0.89 0.66
C GLN A 86 3.74 0.31 -0.59
N VAL A 87 2.46 0.62 -0.80
CA VAL A 87 1.66 -0.02 -1.85
C VAL A 87 0.73 0.96 -2.55
N GLY A 88 0.38 0.65 -3.79
CA GLY A 88 -0.76 1.20 -4.51
C GLY A 88 -1.96 0.26 -4.40
N VAL A 89 -3.09 0.76 -3.94
CA VAL A 89 -4.35 0.02 -3.81
C VAL A 89 -5.34 0.50 -4.86
N LEU A 90 -5.64 -0.35 -5.85
CA LEU A 90 -6.65 -0.09 -6.86
C LEU A 90 -8.04 -0.29 -6.25
N ILE A 91 -8.89 0.73 -6.35
CA ILE A 91 -10.27 0.71 -5.86
C ILE A 91 -11.28 0.69 -7.01
N ASN A 92 -12.52 0.30 -6.70
CA ASN A 92 -13.63 0.26 -7.66
C ASN A 92 -14.15 1.63 -8.12
N LEU A 93 -13.74 2.73 -7.48
CA LEU A 93 -14.10 4.09 -7.90
C LEU A 93 -13.49 4.43 -9.27
N LYS A 94 -14.29 5.11 -10.09
CA LYS A 94 -13.88 5.55 -11.44
C LYS A 94 -13.45 7.01 -11.49
N ASP A 95 -13.92 7.80 -10.54
CA ASP A 95 -13.70 9.24 -10.50
C ASP A 95 -12.64 9.58 -9.44
N LYS A 96 -11.62 10.33 -9.85
CA LYS A 96 -10.55 10.77 -8.96
C LYS A 96 -11.05 11.77 -7.92
N GLU A 97 -11.96 12.65 -8.28
CA GLU A 97 -12.49 13.68 -7.37
C GLU A 97 -13.30 13.03 -6.24
N LEU A 98 -14.12 12.04 -6.57
CA LEU A 98 -14.85 11.25 -5.56
C LEU A 98 -13.90 10.49 -4.64
N ALA A 99 -12.81 9.94 -5.18
CA ALA A 99 -11.81 9.27 -4.37
C ALA A 99 -11.05 10.24 -3.44
N GLN A 100 -10.80 11.47 -3.88
CA GLN A 100 -10.19 12.51 -3.03
C GLN A 100 -11.11 12.86 -1.86
N ILE A 101 -12.39 13.13 -2.12
CA ILE A 101 -13.38 13.42 -1.08
C ILE A 101 -13.47 12.25 -0.09
N PHE A 102 -13.59 11.02 -0.59
CA PHE A 102 -13.62 9.82 0.24
C PHE A 102 -12.40 9.69 1.17
N VAL A 103 -11.21 10.00 0.65
CA VAL A 103 -9.96 9.93 1.44
C VAL A 103 -9.91 11.06 2.48
N GLU A 104 -10.35 12.26 2.13
CA GLU A 104 -10.43 13.40 3.04
C GLU A 104 -11.43 13.16 4.18
N GLU A 105 -12.61 12.59 3.89
CA GLU A 105 -13.62 12.19 4.89
C GLU A 105 -13.08 11.16 5.88
N ASN A 106 -12.11 10.34 5.45
CA ASN A 106 -11.42 9.35 6.27
C ASN A 106 -10.11 9.87 6.90
N ASN A 107 -9.86 11.18 6.92
CA ASN A 107 -8.62 11.79 7.45
C ASN A 107 -7.34 11.14 6.89
N ASN A 108 -7.33 10.83 5.60
CA ASN A 108 -6.27 10.12 4.90
C ASN A 108 -5.98 8.69 5.41
N GLN A 109 -6.79 8.13 6.30
CA GLN A 109 -6.63 6.79 6.85
C GLN A 109 -7.82 5.91 6.46
N VAL A 110 -7.69 5.23 5.33
CA VAL A 110 -8.77 4.40 4.80
C VAL A 110 -8.70 3.00 5.41
N LYS A 111 -9.76 2.61 6.10
CA LYS A 111 -9.92 1.28 6.68
C LYS A 111 -10.59 0.33 5.67
N PHE A 112 -9.99 -0.83 5.44
CA PHE A 112 -10.55 -1.92 4.64
C PHE A 112 -10.75 -3.15 5.50
N ASN A 113 -11.92 -3.77 5.38
CA ASN A 113 -12.27 -4.96 6.14
C ASN A 113 -12.64 -6.09 5.20
N LYS A 114 -12.52 -7.32 5.68
CA LYS A 114 -13.14 -8.46 5.02
C LYS A 114 -14.66 -8.21 4.92
N ALA A 115 -15.17 -8.21 3.68
CA ALA A 115 -16.59 -8.08 3.39
C ALA A 115 -17.43 -9.17 4.05
#